data_AF-A0AAD4L9B3-F1
#
_entry.id   AF-A0AAD4L9B3-F1
#
_cell.length_a   1.000
_cell.length_b   1.000
_cell.length_c   1.000
_cell.angle_alpha   90.00
_cell.angle_beta   90.00
_cell.angle_gamma   90.00
#
_symmetry.space_group_name_H-M   'P 1'
#
loop_
_entity.id
_entity.type
_entity.pdbx_description
1 polymer ?
#
loop_
_entity_poly.entity_id
_entity_poly.type
_entity_poly.pdbx_seq_one_letter_code
_entity_poly.pdbx_strand_id
1 'polypeptide(L)'
;RIDNYPAANNVSGPPLSGTPYNGLIFNNSADINIQSRAISIRSGIPNAIFRQAQQAPGGPDSVFQDPRIFVNYTTQIYTRHLSLATKSNYFLPTNKTVNAVLTQLVSCLYVEPVAAHALATICLLTAAVVFILHFWHFRERRDIYLAHPPGSIGSAVALTSHSGFGELLMPHGNTATFSRALALLRFRLDTRTGAIVVDNSAIAYAEETSTQAVRDETMMALIETGPRHRQEDNLGGNTSRGRDGPNVDFVDRRCLYFCIQEVNI
;
A
#
# COMPACT_ATOMS: atom_id res chain seq x y z
N ARG A 1 -57.16 -21.05 7.33
CA ARG A 1 -57.88 -21.01 6.03
C ARG A 1 -57.00 -20.23 5.06
N ILE A 2 -56.26 -20.93 4.23
CA ILE A 2 -55.24 -20.38 3.31
C ILE A 2 -55.85 -20.47 1.92
N ASP A 3 -56.68 -19.48 1.59
CA ASP A 3 -57.35 -19.37 0.30
C ASP A 3 -56.85 -18.07 -0.37
N ASN A 4 -55.53 -17.96 -0.60
CA ASN A 4 -54.96 -16.86 -1.38
C ASN A 4 -54.12 -17.45 -2.53
N TYR A 5 -54.81 -18.16 -3.43
CA TYR A 5 -54.28 -18.40 -4.76
C TYR A 5 -54.27 -17.06 -5.51
N PRO A 6 -53.17 -16.69 -6.20
CA PRO A 6 -53.23 -15.54 -7.11
C PRO A 6 -54.36 -15.81 -8.12
N ALA A 7 -55.27 -14.85 -8.25
CA ALA A 7 -56.35 -14.91 -9.23
C ALA A 7 -55.76 -15.33 -10.58
N ALA A 8 -56.41 -16.30 -11.25
CA ALA A 8 -55.97 -16.79 -12.55
C ALA A 8 -55.64 -15.59 -13.44
N ASN A 9 -54.38 -15.47 -13.85
CA ASN A 9 -53.93 -14.38 -14.70
C ASN A 9 -54.72 -14.49 -16.01
N ASN A 10 -55.75 -13.65 -16.16
CA ASN A 10 -56.69 -13.77 -17.26
C ASN A 10 -56.00 -13.26 -18.52
N VAL A 11 -55.28 -14.15 -19.19
CA VAL A 11 -54.52 -13.84 -20.40
C VAL A 11 -55.46 -13.62 -21.59
N SER A 12 -56.70 -14.12 -21.54
CA SER A 12 -57.68 -14.06 -22.63
C SER A 12 -58.72 -12.93 -22.50
N GLY A 13 -58.89 -12.33 -21.32
CA GLY A 13 -59.81 -11.22 -21.07
C GLY A 13 -59.11 -9.85 -21.00
N PRO A 14 -59.88 -8.75 -20.94
CA PRO A 14 -59.32 -7.41 -20.72
C PRO A 14 -58.47 -7.38 -19.43
N PRO A 15 -57.32 -6.71 -19.40
CA PRO A 15 -56.80 -5.77 -20.41
C PRO A 15 -55.89 -6.40 -21.47
N LEU A 16 -55.59 -7.70 -21.37
CA LEU A 16 -54.58 -8.37 -22.22
C LEU A 16 -55.19 -8.99 -23.48
N SER A 17 -56.43 -9.47 -23.44
CA SER A 17 -57.20 -9.97 -24.60
C SER A 17 -56.40 -10.90 -25.54
N GLY A 18 -55.61 -11.81 -24.96
CA GLY A 18 -54.77 -12.76 -25.69
C GLY A 18 -53.40 -12.23 -26.11
N THR A 19 -53.05 -10.99 -25.74
CA THR A 19 -51.74 -10.39 -26.05
C THR A 19 -50.76 -10.57 -24.89
N PRO A 20 -49.50 -10.96 -25.17
CA PRO A 20 -48.49 -11.11 -24.13
C PRO A 20 -48.13 -9.73 -23.54
N TYR A 21 -48.19 -9.61 -22.21
CA TYR A 21 -47.78 -8.38 -21.54
C TYR A 21 -46.26 -8.21 -21.63
N ASN A 22 -45.81 -7.11 -22.24
CA ASN A 22 -44.40 -6.85 -22.49
C ASN A 22 -43.87 -5.58 -21.80
N GLY A 23 -44.69 -4.91 -20.99
CA GLY A 23 -44.33 -3.66 -20.31
C GLY A 23 -44.14 -2.45 -21.23
N LEU A 24 -44.40 -2.58 -22.53
CA LEU A 24 -44.30 -1.47 -23.49
C LEU A 24 -45.67 -0.79 -23.69
N ILE A 25 -45.77 0.45 -23.22
CA ILE A 25 -46.95 1.29 -23.37
C ILE A 25 -46.68 2.28 -24.50
N PHE A 26 -47.40 2.10 -25.61
CA PHE A 26 -47.44 3.05 -26.72
C PHE A 26 -48.69 3.92 -26.57
N ASN A 27 -48.54 5.22 -26.83
CA ASN A 27 -49.69 6.14 -26.88
C ASN A 27 -50.62 5.75 -28.02
N ASN A 28 -51.93 5.91 -27.80
CA ASN A 28 -52.90 5.70 -28.85
C ASN A 28 -52.73 6.76 -29.94
N SER A 29 -52.58 6.33 -31.19
CA SER A 29 -52.40 7.20 -32.36
C SER A 29 -53.46 6.84 -33.40
N ALA A 30 -53.99 7.85 -34.10
CA ALA A 30 -54.94 7.67 -35.20
C ALA A 30 -54.26 7.17 -36.49
N ASP A 31 -52.93 7.22 -36.56
CA ASP A 31 -52.18 6.71 -37.71
C ASP A 31 -52.05 5.18 -37.65
N ILE A 32 -52.63 4.51 -38.65
CA ILE A 32 -52.64 3.05 -38.78
C ILE A 32 -51.24 2.45 -38.88
N ASN A 33 -50.26 3.17 -39.43
CA ASN A 33 -48.87 2.71 -39.55
C ASN A 33 -48.16 2.72 -38.20
N ILE A 34 -48.43 3.75 -37.37
CA ILE A 34 -47.88 3.84 -36.02
C ILE A 34 -48.52 2.78 -35.13
N GLN A 35 -49.84 2.62 -35.23
CA GLN A 35 -50.59 1.64 -34.45
C GLN A 35 -50.22 0.19 -34.81
N SER A 36 -50.11 -0.13 -36.11
CA SER A 36 -49.68 -1.47 -36.55
C SER A 36 -48.26 -1.82 -36.10
N ARG A 37 -47.32 -0.86 -36.14
CA ARG A 37 -45.97 -1.04 -35.59
C ARG A 37 -45.99 -1.27 -34.09
N ALA A 38 -46.76 -0.49 -33.34
CA ALA A 38 -46.91 -0.67 -31.90
C ALA A 38 -47.46 -2.06 -31.55
N ILE A 39 -48.47 -2.55 -32.29
CA ILE A 39 -49.03 -3.91 -32.13
C ILE A 39 -47.97 -4.97 -32.47
N SER A 40 -47.25 -4.80 -33.58
CA SER A 40 -46.22 -5.75 -34.00
C SER A 40 -45.07 -5.84 -33.01
N ILE A 41 -44.68 -4.73 -32.36
CA ILE A 41 -43.65 -4.73 -31.32
C ILE A 41 -44.18 -5.41 -30.05
N ARG A 42 -45.45 -5.13 -29.69
CA ARG A 42 -46.11 -5.75 -28.53
C ARG A 42 -46.16 -7.27 -28.59
N SER A 43 -46.44 -7.84 -29.76
CA SER A 43 -46.48 -9.30 -29.93
C SER A 43 -45.14 -9.91 -30.35
N GLY A 44 -44.34 -9.18 -31.12
CA GLY A 44 -43.12 -9.70 -31.73
C GLY A 44 -42.00 -9.98 -30.74
N ILE A 45 -41.72 -9.04 -29.82
CA ILE A 45 -40.62 -9.21 -28.85
C ILE A 45 -40.90 -10.37 -27.88
N PRO A 46 -42.07 -10.49 -27.23
CA PRO A 46 -42.36 -11.61 -26.34
C PRO A 46 -42.35 -12.96 -27.05
N ASN A 47 -42.82 -13.02 -28.30
CA ASN A 47 -42.79 -14.24 -29.09
C ASN A 47 -41.35 -14.68 -29.41
N ALA A 48 -40.46 -13.73 -29.71
CA ALA A 48 -39.04 -14.02 -29.89
C ALA A 48 -38.38 -14.54 -28.61
N ILE A 49 -38.71 -13.95 -27.46
CA ILE A 49 -38.24 -14.41 -26.14
C ILE A 49 -38.73 -15.83 -25.86
N PHE A 50 -40.02 -16.09 -26.10
CA PHE A 50 -40.60 -17.41 -25.90
C PHE A 50 -40.00 -18.46 -26.83
N ARG A 51 -39.77 -18.15 -28.10
CA ARG A 51 -39.06 -19.03 -29.04
C ARG A 51 -37.63 -19.32 -28.60
N GLN A 52 -36.93 -18.34 -28.06
CA GLN A 52 -35.60 -18.54 -27.50
C GLN A 52 -35.64 -19.47 -26.28
N ALA A 53 -36.64 -19.31 -25.42
CA ALA A 53 -36.86 -20.17 -24.26
C ALA A 53 -37.21 -21.61 -24.67
N GLN A 54 -37.99 -21.81 -25.74
CA GLN A 54 -38.29 -23.15 -26.28
C GLN A 54 -37.05 -23.90 -26.78
N GLN A 55 -36.02 -23.17 -27.21
CA GLN A 55 -34.76 -23.75 -27.69
C GLN A 55 -33.76 -24.04 -26.55
N ALA A 56 -34.08 -23.67 -25.31
CA ALA A 56 -33.21 -23.89 -24.17
C ALA A 56 -33.14 -25.38 -23.78
N PRO A 57 -31.99 -25.86 -23.28
CA PRO A 57 -31.87 -27.21 -22.75
C PRO A 57 -32.81 -27.37 -21.53
N GLY A 58 -33.72 -28.35 -21.61
CA GLY A 58 -34.79 -28.54 -20.61
C GLY A 58 -36.12 -27.82 -20.94
N GLY A 59 -36.21 -27.20 -22.12
CA GLY A 59 -37.43 -26.58 -22.63
C GLY A 59 -37.78 -25.25 -21.94
N PRO A 60 -38.99 -24.71 -22.17
CA PRO A 60 -39.40 -23.45 -21.58
C PRO A 60 -39.49 -23.53 -20.05
N ASP A 61 -39.82 -24.70 -19.49
CA ASP A 61 -39.99 -24.88 -18.05
C ASP A 61 -38.68 -24.67 -17.28
N SER A 62 -37.53 -25.12 -17.83
CA SER A 62 -36.22 -24.89 -17.20
C SER A 62 -35.85 -23.40 -17.17
N VAL A 63 -36.28 -22.64 -18.18
CA VAL A 63 -36.04 -21.20 -18.27
C VAL A 63 -36.92 -20.42 -17.30
N PHE A 64 -38.14 -20.89 -17.03
CA PHE A 64 -39.03 -20.25 -16.05
C PHE A 64 -38.70 -20.63 -14.60
N GLN A 65 -38.03 -21.76 -14.38
CA GLN A 65 -37.57 -22.18 -13.05
C GLN A 65 -36.39 -21.34 -12.53
N ASP A 66 -35.52 -20.86 -13.42
CA ASP A 66 -34.43 -19.92 -13.07
C ASP A 66 -34.76 -18.48 -13.51
N PRO A 67 -35.04 -17.56 -12.55
CA PRO A 67 -35.34 -16.17 -12.86
C PRO A 67 -34.25 -15.44 -13.67
N ARG A 68 -32.98 -15.87 -13.58
CA ARG A 68 -31.85 -15.19 -14.25
C ARG A 68 -31.82 -15.47 -15.75
N ILE A 69 -32.20 -16.68 -16.16
CA ILE A 69 -32.12 -17.10 -17.56
C ILE A 69 -33.14 -16.33 -18.39
N PHE A 70 -34.38 -16.25 -17.90
CA PHE A 70 -35.43 -15.50 -18.58
C PHE A 70 -35.09 -14.01 -18.70
N VAL A 71 -34.58 -13.39 -17.63
CA VAL A 71 -34.14 -11.98 -17.64
C VAL A 71 -32.99 -11.77 -18.64
N ASN A 72 -32.04 -12.69 -18.74
CA ASN A 72 -30.95 -12.60 -19.71
C ASN A 72 -31.47 -12.65 -21.16
N TYR A 73 -32.37 -13.59 -21.48
CA TYR A 73 -32.99 -13.65 -22.81
C TYR A 73 -33.78 -12.40 -23.16
N THR A 74 -34.55 -11.88 -22.20
CA THR A 74 -35.27 -10.61 -22.42
C THR A 74 -34.30 -9.48 -22.72
N THR A 75 -33.24 -9.32 -21.92
CA THR A 75 -32.23 -8.26 -22.08
C THR A 75 -31.55 -8.36 -23.45
N GLN A 76 -31.15 -9.55 -23.88
CA GLN A 76 -30.51 -9.77 -25.17
C GLN A 76 -31.43 -9.42 -26.33
N ILE A 77 -32.67 -9.90 -26.32
CA ILE A 77 -33.61 -9.70 -27.41
C ILE A 77 -34.05 -8.23 -27.50
N TYR A 78 -34.31 -7.59 -26.36
CA TYR A 78 -34.60 -6.15 -26.32
C TYR A 78 -33.45 -5.31 -26.86
N THR A 79 -32.22 -5.61 -26.45
CA THR A 79 -31.02 -4.89 -26.93
C THR A 79 -30.84 -5.08 -28.44
N ARG A 80 -31.05 -6.30 -28.95
CA ARG A 80 -30.96 -6.61 -30.37
C ARG A 80 -32.06 -5.94 -31.20
N HIS A 81 -33.28 -5.88 -30.66
CA HIS A 81 -34.38 -5.17 -31.29
C HIS A 81 -34.08 -3.67 -31.36
N LEU A 82 -33.62 -3.06 -30.26
CA LEU A 82 -33.30 -1.64 -30.22
C LEU A 82 -32.12 -1.29 -31.15
N SER A 83 -31.09 -2.14 -31.23
CA SER A 83 -29.97 -1.91 -32.13
C SER A 83 -30.38 -2.00 -33.60
N LEU A 84 -31.25 -2.97 -33.95
CA LEU A 84 -31.78 -3.09 -35.31
C LEU A 84 -32.73 -1.93 -35.67
N ALA A 85 -33.59 -1.51 -34.73
CA ALA A 85 -34.46 -0.35 -34.91
C ALA A 85 -33.63 0.93 -35.07
N THR A 86 -32.62 1.13 -34.23
CA THR A 86 -31.67 2.25 -34.33
C THR A 86 -30.95 2.21 -35.66
N LYS A 87 -30.46 1.04 -36.09
CA LYS A 87 -29.81 0.87 -37.38
C LYS A 87 -30.73 1.29 -38.52
N SER A 88 -31.97 0.80 -38.52
CA SER A 88 -32.95 1.11 -39.58
C SER A 88 -33.39 2.58 -39.61
N ASN A 89 -33.44 3.25 -38.46
CA ASN A 89 -33.91 4.63 -38.38
C ASN A 89 -32.79 5.65 -38.64
N TYR A 90 -31.58 5.39 -38.14
CA TYR A 90 -30.47 6.35 -38.22
C TYR A 90 -29.49 6.07 -39.36
N PHE A 91 -29.36 4.82 -39.81
CA PHE A 91 -28.45 4.48 -40.90
C PHE A 91 -29.23 4.32 -42.21
N LEU A 92 -29.34 5.44 -42.92
CA LEU A 92 -29.85 5.47 -44.28
C LEU A 92 -28.70 5.15 -45.24
N PRO A 93 -28.91 4.34 -46.30
CA PRO A 93 -27.90 4.13 -47.33
C PRO A 93 -27.67 5.46 -48.06
N THR A 94 -26.56 6.12 -47.75
CA THR A 94 -26.17 7.39 -48.38
C THR A 94 -24.72 7.31 -48.83
N ASN A 95 -24.44 7.82 -50.03
CA ASN A 95 -23.10 7.86 -50.61
C ASN A 95 -22.31 9.11 -50.18
N LYS A 96 -22.79 9.84 -49.16
CA LYS A 96 -22.14 11.04 -48.63
C LYS A 96 -21.37 10.69 -47.37
N THR A 97 -20.08 11.00 -47.34
CA THR A 97 -19.25 10.88 -46.14
C THR A 97 -19.64 11.97 -45.14
N VAL A 98 -20.11 11.57 -43.97
CA VAL A 98 -20.34 12.49 -42.84
C VAL A 98 -19.10 12.40 -41.94
N ASN A 99 -18.48 13.53 -41.63
CA ASN A 99 -17.37 13.56 -40.67
C ASN A 99 -17.89 13.11 -39.30
N ALA A 100 -17.49 11.91 -38.87
CA ALA A 100 -17.86 11.37 -37.58
C ALA A 100 -17.12 12.14 -36.48
N VAL A 101 -17.83 13.02 -35.78
CA VAL A 101 -17.31 13.65 -34.56
C VAL A 101 -17.48 12.65 -33.43
N LEU A 102 -16.39 12.02 -33.01
CA LEU A 102 -16.38 11.12 -31.86
C LEU A 102 -16.51 11.96 -30.59
N THR A 103 -17.71 12.06 -30.03
CA THR A 103 -17.92 12.63 -28.70
C THR A 103 -17.80 11.51 -27.66
N GLN A 104 -16.66 11.43 -27.00
CA GLN A 104 -16.46 10.50 -25.89
C GLN A 104 -16.96 11.12 -24.59
N LEU A 105 -17.85 10.42 -23.87
CA LEU A 105 -18.16 10.77 -22.49
C LEU A 105 -16.98 10.34 -21.61
N VAL A 106 -16.02 11.23 -21.43
CA VAL A 106 -15.02 11.09 -20.37
C VAL A 106 -15.72 11.38 -19.05
N SER A 107 -15.57 10.51 -18.05
CA SER A 107 -16.06 10.81 -16.71
C SER A 107 -15.29 12.01 -16.15
N CYS A 108 -15.87 13.20 -16.22
CA CYS A 108 -15.31 14.36 -15.54
C CYS A 108 -15.42 14.11 -14.03
N LEU A 109 -14.28 13.89 -13.37
CA LEU A 109 -14.21 13.88 -11.92
C LEU A 109 -14.48 15.31 -11.44
N TYR A 110 -15.73 15.60 -11.09
CA TYR A 110 -16.09 16.85 -10.44
C TYR A 110 -15.51 16.82 -9.02
N VAL A 111 -14.33 17.42 -8.87
CA VAL A 111 -13.72 17.59 -7.56
C VAL A 111 -14.48 18.68 -6.84
N GLU A 112 -15.21 18.29 -5.79
CA GLU A 112 -15.89 19.24 -4.92
C GLU A 112 -14.83 20.12 -4.22
N PRO A 113 -14.95 21.46 -4.28
CA PRO A 113 -13.96 22.37 -3.71
C PRO A 113 -13.70 22.08 -2.23
N VAL A 114 -14.73 21.76 -1.45
CA VAL A 114 -14.59 21.48 -0.02
C VAL A 114 -13.72 20.23 0.22
N ALA A 115 -13.95 19.17 -0.54
CA ALA A 115 -13.17 17.94 -0.45
C ALA A 115 -11.69 18.16 -0.85
N ALA A 116 -11.44 18.97 -1.89
CA ALA A 116 -10.08 19.32 -2.31
C ALA A 116 -9.31 20.08 -1.22
N HIS A 117 -9.93 21.09 -0.60
CA HIS A 117 -9.30 21.85 0.47
C HIS A 117 -9.08 20.98 1.71
N ALA A 118 -10.04 20.13 2.09
CA ALA A 118 -9.88 19.21 3.20
C ALA A 118 -8.70 18.25 2.99
N LEU A 119 -8.61 17.61 1.81
CA LEU A 119 -7.49 16.72 1.49
C LEU A 119 -6.15 17.48 1.52
N ALA A 120 -6.09 18.66 0.90
CA ALA A 120 -4.90 19.49 0.89
C ALA A 120 -4.44 19.87 2.30
N THR A 121 -5.37 20.22 3.20
CA THR A 121 -5.04 20.54 4.60
C THR A 121 -4.46 19.33 5.34
N ILE A 122 -5.02 18.12 5.13
CA ILE A 122 -4.49 16.90 5.76
C ILE A 122 -3.07 16.61 5.25
N CYS A 123 -2.84 16.70 3.93
CA CYS A 123 -1.51 16.51 3.35
C CYS A 123 -0.48 17.54 3.86
N LEU A 124 -0.89 18.80 4.05
CA LEU A 124 -0.01 19.82 4.60
C LEU A 124 0.31 19.58 6.08
N LEU A 125 -0.67 19.13 6.86
CA LEU A 125 -0.46 18.78 8.28
C LEU A 125 0.48 17.58 8.43
N THR A 126 0.28 16.53 7.64
CA THR A 126 1.18 15.36 7.68
C THR A 126 2.60 15.73 7.24
N ALA A 127 2.74 16.54 6.19
CA ALA A 127 4.04 17.06 5.76
C ALA A 127 4.72 17.90 6.85
N ALA A 128 3.97 18.76 7.56
CA ALA A 128 4.50 19.56 8.66
C ALA A 128 5.01 18.68 9.82
N VAL A 129 4.26 17.64 10.20
CA VAL A 129 4.69 16.69 11.25
C VAL A 129 5.97 15.96 10.83
N VAL A 130 6.02 15.46 9.61
CA VAL A 130 7.23 14.79 9.07
C VAL A 130 8.42 15.74 9.05
N PHE A 131 8.21 17.00 8.66
CA PHE A 131 9.26 18.02 8.63
C PHE A 131 9.79 18.32 10.04
N ILE A 132 8.92 18.45 11.04
CA ILE A 132 9.33 18.67 12.44
C ILE A 132 10.13 17.48 12.96
N LEU A 133 9.67 16.24 12.71
CA LEU A 133 10.40 15.03 13.10
C LEU A 133 11.78 14.97 12.45
N HIS A 134 11.87 15.27 11.16
CA HIS A 134 13.15 15.34 10.46
C HIS A 134 14.06 16.41 11.05
N PHE A 135 13.51 17.57 11.41
CA PHE A 135 14.28 18.65 12.02
C PHE A 135 14.82 18.26 13.40
N TRP A 136 14.00 17.61 14.23
CA TRP A 136 14.44 17.10 15.54
C TRP A 136 15.51 16.03 15.40
N HIS A 137 15.30 15.03 14.55
CA HIS A 137 16.30 13.99 14.29
C HIS A 137 17.59 14.57 13.69
N PHE A 138 17.50 15.58 12.84
CA PHE A 138 18.67 16.23 12.28
C PHE A 138 19.47 16.96 13.36
N ARG A 139 18.80 17.57 14.35
CA ARG A 139 19.48 18.23 15.47
C ARG A 139 20.17 17.22 16.38
N GLU A 140 19.53 16.09 16.65
CA GLU A 140 20.09 15.03 17.49
C GLU A 140 21.25 14.30 16.79
N ARG A 141 21.15 14.06 15.48
CA ARG A 141 22.25 13.46 14.68
C ARG A 141 23.51 14.31 14.61
N ARG A 142 23.42 15.63 14.85
CA ARG A 142 24.60 16.51 14.87
C ARG A 142 25.48 16.29 16.09
N ASP A 143 24.94 15.72 17.17
CA ASP A 143 25.65 15.55 18.44
C ASP A 143 26.29 14.16 18.59
N ILE A 144 26.05 13.26 17.62
CA ILE A 144 26.62 11.90 17.64
C ILE A 144 27.84 11.86 16.72
N TYR A 145 29.02 11.86 17.33
CA TYR A 145 30.27 11.65 16.62
C TYR A 145 30.43 10.16 16.25
N LEU A 146 30.21 9.84 14.98
CA LEU A 146 30.50 8.53 14.40
C LEU A 146 31.78 8.62 13.57
N ALA A 147 32.73 7.70 13.79
CA ALA A 147 33.96 7.64 13.00
C ALA A 147 33.72 7.26 11.52
N HIS A 148 32.55 6.69 11.21
CA HIS A 148 32.16 6.20 9.90
C HIS A 148 30.67 6.49 9.62
N PRO A 149 30.23 6.54 8.35
CA PRO A 149 28.85 6.86 8.00
C PRO A 149 27.85 5.89 8.65
N PRO A 150 26.70 6.38 9.15
CA PRO A 150 25.71 5.55 9.83
C PRO A 150 25.14 4.49 8.86
N GLY A 151 25.03 3.26 9.35
CA GLY A 151 24.59 2.11 8.54
C GLY A 151 25.73 1.38 7.81
N SER A 152 26.98 1.86 7.92
CA SER A 152 28.15 1.10 7.45
C SER A 152 28.65 0.10 8.48
N ILE A 153 29.27 -1.00 8.02
CA ILE A 153 29.95 -1.97 8.89
C ILE A 153 31.07 -1.28 9.69
N GLY A 154 31.75 -0.30 9.09
CA GLY A 154 32.76 0.51 9.78
C GLY A 154 32.18 1.25 10.99
N SER A 155 30.96 1.77 10.91
CA SER A 155 30.31 2.41 12.07
C SER A 155 30.01 1.40 13.17
N ALA A 156 29.55 0.19 12.83
CA ALA A 156 29.30 -0.85 13.83
C ALA A 156 30.61 -1.30 14.52
N VAL A 157 31.69 -1.45 13.74
CA VAL A 157 33.01 -1.82 14.27
C VAL A 157 33.59 -0.71 15.13
N ALA A 158 33.54 0.55 14.70
CA ALA A 158 34.03 1.68 15.51
C ALA A 158 33.25 1.87 16.81
N LEU A 159 31.93 1.61 16.80
CA LEU A 159 31.11 1.65 18.02
C LEU A 159 31.45 0.53 19.00
N THR A 160 31.90 -0.63 18.51
CA THR A 160 32.13 -1.83 19.31
C THR A 160 33.62 -2.08 19.64
N SER A 161 34.55 -1.44 18.92
CA SER A 161 36.00 -1.68 19.05
C SER A 161 36.54 -1.30 20.42
N HIS A 162 35.98 -0.27 21.06
CA HIS A 162 36.37 0.15 22.42
C HIS A 162 35.57 -0.55 23.53
N SER A 163 34.57 -1.37 23.19
CA SER A 163 33.67 -2.01 24.17
C SER A 163 34.26 -3.26 24.84
N GLY A 164 35.43 -3.75 24.41
CA GLY A 164 35.96 -5.05 24.86
C GLY A 164 35.10 -6.26 24.45
N PHE A 165 34.11 -6.06 23.56
CA PHE A 165 33.11 -7.06 23.19
C PHE A 165 33.73 -8.32 22.56
N GLY A 166 34.85 -8.15 21.84
CA GLY A 166 35.59 -9.25 21.22
C GLY A 166 36.28 -10.18 22.23
N GLU A 167 36.59 -9.69 23.43
CA GLU A 167 37.21 -10.49 24.50
C GLU A 167 36.17 -11.33 25.24
N LEU A 168 34.93 -10.84 25.32
CA LEU A 168 33.78 -11.55 25.89
C LEU A 168 33.23 -12.66 24.98
N LEU A 169 33.53 -12.60 23.69
CA LEU A 169 33.13 -13.60 22.70
C LEU A 169 34.25 -14.61 22.48
N MET A 170 34.47 -15.49 23.47
CA MET A 170 35.38 -16.62 23.28
C MET A 170 34.91 -17.47 22.08
N PRO A 171 35.82 -17.89 21.17
CA PRO A 171 35.47 -18.55 19.91
C PRO A 171 34.73 -19.89 20.04
N HIS A 172 34.63 -20.45 21.24
CA HIS A 172 34.00 -21.75 21.51
C HIS A 172 32.82 -21.69 22.49
N GLY A 173 32.25 -20.50 22.74
CA GLY A 173 31.08 -20.35 23.61
C GLY A 173 29.78 -20.85 23.00
N ASN A 174 28.88 -21.40 23.82
CA ASN A 174 27.52 -21.75 23.42
C ASN A 174 26.59 -20.52 23.52
N THR A 175 25.48 -20.53 22.78
CA THR A 175 24.48 -19.43 22.82
C THR A 175 23.95 -19.15 24.23
N ALA A 176 23.83 -20.19 25.07
CA ALA A 176 23.41 -20.08 26.46
C ALA A 176 24.48 -19.43 27.38
N THR A 177 25.76 -19.57 27.06
CA THR A 177 26.84 -18.90 27.81
C THR A 177 26.95 -17.44 27.40
N PHE A 178 26.72 -17.12 26.12
CA PHE A 178 26.68 -15.75 25.63
C PHE A 178 25.49 -14.95 26.19
N SER A 179 24.29 -15.55 26.23
CA SER A 179 23.12 -14.87 26.77
C SER A 179 23.28 -14.55 28.26
N ARG A 180 23.89 -15.45 29.04
CA ARG A 180 24.19 -15.21 30.46
C ARG A 180 25.27 -14.14 30.67
N ALA A 181 26.34 -14.16 29.87
CA ALA A 181 27.39 -13.15 29.94
C ALA A 181 26.86 -11.75 29.57
N LEU A 182 26.01 -11.66 28.55
CA LEU A 182 25.44 -10.39 28.10
C LEU A 182 24.27 -9.89 28.98
N ALA A 183 23.52 -10.80 29.61
CA ALA A 183 22.39 -10.44 30.47
C ALA A 183 22.80 -9.61 31.70
N LEU A 184 24.08 -9.71 32.10
CA LEU A 184 24.60 -9.08 33.31
C LEU A 184 25.35 -7.77 33.03
N LEU A 185 25.57 -7.45 31.75
CA LEU A 185 26.27 -6.25 31.32
C LEU A 185 25.26 -5.15 30.98
N ARG A 186 25.46 -3.96 31.56
CA ARG A 186 24.70 -2.77 31.20
C ARG A 186 25.52 -1.93 30.24
N PHE A 187 25.01 -1.78 29.01
CA PHE A 187 25.67 -0.98 27.99
C PHE A 187 25.26 0.47 28.10
N ARG A 188 26.24 1.36 27.96
CA ARG A 188 26.05 2.80 27.84
C ARG A 188 26.85 3.30 26.64
N LEU A 189 26.34 4.34 25.99
CA LEU A 189 27.09 5.04 24.96
C LEU A 189 27.94 6.13 25.63
N ASP A 190 29.26 6.10 25.41
CA ASP A 190 30.15 7.15 25.88
C ASP A 190 29.88 8.42 25.08
N THR A 191 29.47 9.48 25.77
CA THR A 191 29.11 10.77 25.17
C THR A 191 30.30 11.47 24.51
N ARG A 192 31.55 11.11 24.87
CA ARG A 192 32.75 11.75 24.31
C ARG A 192 33.23 11.08 23.02
N THR A 193 33.18 9.75 22.97
CA THR A 193 33.76 8.97 21.85
C THR A 193 32.70 8.34 20.96
N GLY A 194 31.44 8.31 21.40
CA GLY A 194 30.36 7.61 20.72
C GLY A 194 30.42 6.10 20.86
N ALA A 195 31.49 5.54 21.45
CA ALA A 195 31.64 4.10 21.61
C ALA A 195 30.64 3.51 22.60
N ILE A 196 30.23 2.27 22.36
CA ILE A 196 29.49 1.47 23.33
C ILE A 196 30.50 1.02 24.39
N VAL A 197 30.23 1.36 25.65
CA VAL A 197 31.08 1.00 26.79
C VAL A 197 30.21 0.26 27.80
N VAL A 198 30.79 -0.75 28.46
CA VAL A 198 30.14 -1.44 29.58
C VAL A 198 30.25 -0.57 30.83
N ASP A 199 29.15 -0.36 31.53
CA ASP A 199 29.16 0.37 32.79
C ASP A 199 29.90 -0.43 33.88
N ASN A 200 31.06 0.07 34.32
CA ASN A 200 31.91 -0.60 35.32
C ASN A 200 31.20 -0.81 36.66
N SER A 201 30.20 0.01 37.00
CA SER A 201 29.39 -0.22 38.20
C SER A 201 28.52 -1.48 38.12
N ALA A 202 28.08 -1.89 36.91
CA ALA A 202 27.32 -3.12 36.72
C ALA A 202 28.19 -4.37 36.92
N ILE A 203 29.48 -4.27 36.60
CA ILE A 203 30.47 -5.34 36.79
C ILE A 203 30.76 -5.55 38.29
N ALA A 204 30.84 -4.48 39.08
CA ALA A 204 31.10 -4.59 40.53
C ALA A 204 30.00 -5.34 41.30
N TYR A 205 28.72 -5.18 40.91
CA TYR A 205 27.60 -5.93 41.52
C TYR A 205 27.54 -7.40 41.04
N ALA A 206 28.08 -7.70 39.85
CA ALA A 206 28.26 -9.08 39.39
C ALA A 206 29.19 -9.86 40.31
N GLU A 207 30.31 -9.22 40.66
CA GLU A 207 31.42 -9.81 41.40
C GLU A 207 31.03 -10.13 42.85
N GLU A 208 30.24 -9.26 43.50
CA GLU A 208 29.70 -9.54 44.84
C GLU A 208 28.68 -10.69 44.86
N THR A 209 27.96 -10.93 43.77
CA THR A 209 26.93 -11.98 43.70
C THR A 209 27.49 -13.33 43.22
N SER A 210 28.71 -13.36 42.67
CA SER A 210 29.38 -14.56 42.20
C SER A 210 30.65 -14.86 43.01
N THR A 211 30.59 -14.78 44.33
CA THR A 211 31.51 -15.60 45.13
C THR A 211 31.07 -17.05 44.98
N GLN A 212 31.96 -17.86 44.40
CA GLN A 212 31.93 -19.33 44.38
C GLN A 212 31.36 -20.01 43.11
N ALA A 213 31.90 -19.72 41.93
CA ALA A 213 32.18 -20.76 40.93
C ALA A 213 33.11 -20.24 39.83
N VAL A 214 34.33 -20.77 39.82
CA VAL A 214 35.32 -20.72 38.72
C VAL A 214 35.79 -19.29 38.35
N ARG A 215 36.81 -18.86 39.08
CA ARG A 215 37.78 -17.86 38.61
C ARG A 215 38.42 -18.39 37.33
N ASP A 216 38.03 -17.83 36.18
CA ASP A 216 38.80 -17.93 34.94
C ASP A 216 39.53 -16.60 34.69
N GLU A 217 40.79 -16.73 34.31
CA GLU A 217 41.87 -15.74 34.28
C GLU A 217 41.62 -14.52 33.38
N THR A 218 40.54 -14.51 32.59
CA THR A 218 40.18 -13.43 31.66
C THR A 218 39.56 -12.22 32.35
N MET A 219 38.94 -12.38 33.52
CA MET A 219 38.28 -11.28 34.23
C MET A 219 39.27 -10.35 34.97
N MET A 220 40.47 -10.84 35.32
CA MET A 220 41.53 -10.00 35.91
C MET A 220 42.24 -9.12 34.87
N ALA A 221 42.34 -9.55 33.62
CA ALA A 221 43.00 -8.77 32.56
C ALA A 221 42.27 -7.46 32.24
N LEU A 222 40.93 -7.46 32.34
CA LEU A 222 40.05 -6.31 32.14
C LEU A 222 40.17 -5.23 33.24
N ILE A 223 40.64 -5.60 34.45
CA ILE A 223 40.80 -4.66 35.57
C ILE A 223 42.20 -4.01 35.54
N GLU A 224 43.22 -4.70 35.03
CA GLU A 224 44.59 -4.18 34.98
C GLU A 224 44.84 -3.20 33.82
N THR A 225 44.02 -3.24 32.77
CA THR A 225 44.08 -2.31 31.63
C THR A 225 43.18 -1.08 31.80
N GLY A 226 43.20 -0.48 32.99
CA GLY A 226 42.76 0.90 33.18
C GLY A 226 43.75 1.90 32.54
N PRO A 227 43.31 3.08 32.07
CA PRO A 227 44.19 4.04 31.42
C PRO A 227 45.21 4.59 32.43
N ARG A 228 46.47 4.16 32.29
CA ARG A 228 47.60 4.75 33.02
C ARG A 228 47.74 6.22 32.61
N HIS A 229 47.43 7.11 33.56
CA HIS A 229 47.83 8.51 33.50
C HIS A 229 49.36 8.57 33.40
N ARG A 230 49.87 8.80 32.19
CA ARG A 230 51.29 9.05 31.92
C ARG A 230 51.59 10.48 32.34
N GLN A 231 52.11 10.63 33.56
CA GLN A 231 52.69 11.88 34.05
C GLN A 231 54.10 11.98 33.45
N GLU A 232 54.25 12.77 32.40
CA GLU A 232 55.53 13.13 31.81
C GLU A 232 56.13 14.31 32.57
N ASP A 233 57.21 14.04 33.30
CA ASP A 233 58.10 15.06 33.82
C ASP A 233 59.02 15.58 32.70
N ASN A 234 59.14 16.91 32.67
CA ASN A 234 60.01 17.73 31.84
C ASN A 234 61.46 17.20 31.74
N LEU A 235 62.03 17.24 30.53
CA LEU A 235 63.40 17.73 30.28
C LEU A 235 63.70 17.86 28.76
N GLY A 236 63.60 19.11 28.29
CA GLY A 236 64.59 19.78 27.41
C GLY A 236 64.99 19.20 26.05
N GLY A 237 64.82 20.01 24.99
CA GLY A 237 65.83 20.08 23.91
C GLY A 237 65.32 20.19 22.48
N ASN A 238 65.12 21.43 22.02
CA ASN A 238 65.18 21.95 20.64
C ASN A 238 65.48 20.97 19.48
N THR A 239 64.56 20.90 18.50
CA THR A 239 64.90 20.87 17.06
C THR A 239 63.76 21.41 16.18
N SER A 240 64.00 22.60 15.64
CA SER A 240 63.78 23.07 14.26
C SER A 240 62.74 22.41 13.33
N ARG A 241 61.74 23.22 12.94
CA ARG A 241 61.51 23.75 11.57
C ARG A 241 61.15 22.77 10.42
N GLY A 242 60.02 23.06 9.75
CA GLY A 242 59.66 22.65 8.38
C GLY A 242 58.42 21.74 8.34
N ARG A 243 57.20 22.26 8.25
CA ARG A 243 56.49 22.69 7.02
C ARG A 243 56.50 21.60 5.95
N ASP A 244 55.37 20.92 5.80
CA ASP A 244 54.85 20.44 4.50
C ASP A 244 53.33 20.21 4.61
N GLY A 245 52.57 21.02 3.88
CA GLY A 245 51.35 20.55 3.22
C GLY A 245 51.72 19.95 1.85
N PRO A 246 50.78 19.47 1.02
CA PRO A 246 49.49 20.14 0.80
C PRO A 246 48.26 19.20 0.66
N ASN A 247 47.10 19.86 0.64
CA ASN A 247 45.88 19.56 -0.12
C ASN A 247 45.52 18.12 -0.47
N VAL A 248 44.35 17.72 0.02
CA VAL A 248 43.30 17.21 -0.86
C VAL A 248 41.94 17.72 -0.38
N ASP A 249 41.42 18.70 -1.11
CA ASP A 249 40.00 18.99 -1.20
C ASP A 249 39.27 17.71 -1.67
N PHE A 250 38.38 17.18 -0.83
CA PHE A 250 37.30 16.33 -1.31
C PHE A 250 35.98 16.99 -0.97
N VAL A 251 35.62 17.92 -1.86
CA VAL A 251 34.23 18.29 -2.09
C VAL A 251 33.54 17.04 -2.60
N ASP A 252 32.70 16.41 -1.79
CA ASP A 252 31.66 15.53 -2.32
C ASP A 252 30.27 16.11 -2.06
N ARG A 253 29.69 16.56 -3.17
CA ARG A 253 28.32 17.01 -3.30
C ARG A 253 27.48 15.76 -3.57
N ARG A 254 26.31 15.73 -2.94
CA ARG A 254 25.12 14.89 -3.26
C ARG A 254 25.10 13.51 -2.60
N CYS A 255 24.13 13.35 -1.71
CA CYS A 255 23.23 12.21 -1.72
C CYS A 255 21.89 12.65 -1.12
N LEU A 256 21.13 13.39 -1.94
CA LEU A 256 19.70 13.63 -1.77
C LEU A 256 19.00 12.35 -2.26
N TYR A 257 18.86 11.34 -1.40
CA TYR A 257 17.97 10.22 -1.66
C TYR A 257 16.59 10.55 -1.10
N PHE A 258 15.76 11.12 -1.99
CA PHE A 258 14.32 11.14 -1.85
C PHE A 258 13.80 9.72 -2.17
N CYS A 259 13.48 8.92 -1.16
CA CYS A 259 12.66 7.73 -1.35
C CYS A 259 11.18 8.15 -1.28
N ILE A 260 10.57 8.39 -2.44
CA ILE A 260 9.12 8.37 -2.59
C ILE A 260 8.75 6.90 -2.71
N GLN A 261 8.19 6.33 -1.65
CA GLN A 261 7.63 4.99 -1.67
C GLN A 261 6.29 5.05 -2.41
N GLU A 262 6.24 4.38 -3.57
CA GLU A 262 5.03 4.14 -4.34
C GLU A 262 3.95 3.53 -3.44
N VAL A 263 2.89 4.29 -3.20
CA VAL A 263 1.62 3.76 -2.72
C VAL A 263 0.85 3.32 -3.95
N ASN A 264 0.90 2.02 -4.22
CA ASN A 264 0.06 1.35 -5.21
C ASN A 264 -1.40 1.37 -4.69
N ILE A 265 -2.30 2.03 -5.43
CA ILE A 265 -3.74 1.84 -5.41
C ILE A 265 -4.16 1.53 -6.85
#